data_AF-A0A2P4PSK7-F1
#
_entry.id   AF-A0A2P4PSK7-F1
#
_cell.length_a   1.000
_cell.length_b   1.000
_cell.length_c   1.000
_cell.angle_alpha   90.00
_cell.angle_beta   90.00
_cell.angle_gamma   90.00
#
_symmetry.space_group_name_H-M   'P 1'
#
loop_
_entity.id
_entity.type
_entity.pdbx_description
1 polymer ?
#
loop_
_entity_poly.entity_id
_entity_poly.type
_entity_poly.pdbx_seq_one_letter_code
_entity_poly.pdbx_strand_id
1 'polypeptide(L)'
;MSDNVANNSNEWINWIEESIAKKQIRYYDYNHFKNIREIGSGGFGKVCRANWKNSHNYLALKSFTNFNITAKEIVNELKLQREVDFHENIIRFHGITTKIQSDDSKKYLLVMEYADSGTLRNYLSQHFENLSWNEKFTLAFQLANAILCLHDEDIVHRDLHSNNILVHKNTIKLIDFGLSKRIEESSDIQSKLFGVVPYVDPQFYNRKRDSNNQLQIYKLSKKSDIYSIGILLWEISSGRPPFCNEPCDVGLAMEISQGLREKPILNTPEDYIKIYTECWNNEPDNRPTIDQVVARINAIITQKESIRLPNEQQNNVEMPNNIISESLHGEMSQFIQNFDNMNAEEMETMSSKNNFDIIVNEIIIIFDNIEMKMRKRKILNYANDHNIILQEIYDWLLNNQDNTNSVLLLGVFNHFGIEVSVDEQKAFELYQNAADLGNIFGITSLGYCYIKGIGASVDEQKGFELYKKASNLESVHGIYNLGNCYFYGIGTSVNEQKAFELFHKAANLEYSFGINNLAYCYRNGVGTVVNEQKAFELYQNAANLGNYMAQCNLGNMYEYGVGINKDVNQAIYWYEKSAEQGYQEAQDSLSNLIN
;
A
#
# COMPACT_ATOMS: atom_id res chain seq x y z
N MET A 1 21.84 7.92 36.17
CA MET A 1 20.85 9.03 36.21
C MET A 1 19.76 8.66 35.23
N SER A 2 18.78 7.95 35.74
CA SER A 2 17.64 7.40 35.01
C SER A 2 16.41 8.03 35.63
N ASP A 3 15.97 9.16 35.07
CA ASP A 3 14.68 9.80 35.30
C ASP A 3 14.58 10.99 34.34
N ASN A 4 13.74 10.89 33.29
CA ASN A 4 13.03 12.03 32.65
C ASN A 4 12.23 11.72 31.36
N VAL A 5 12.14 10.49 30.87
CA VAL A 5 11.36 10.22 29.63
C VAL A 5 9.85 10.16 29.88
N ALA A 6 9.40 9.77 31.08
CA ALA A 6 7.97 9.62 31.39
C ALA A 6 7.21 10.93 31.66
N ASN A 7 7.89 12.08 31.79
CA ASN A 7 7.24 13.33 32.22
C ASN A 7 6.84 14.28 31.08
N ASN A 8 7.37 14.10 29.85
CA ASN A 8 7.10 14.99 28.71
C ASN A 8 5.93 14.55 27.81
N SER A 9 5.53 13.28 27.81
CA SER A 9 4.37 12.82 27.00
C SER A 9 3.06 13.48 27.44
N ASN A 10 2.95 13.77 28.73
CA ASN A 10 1.77 14.42 29.30
C ASN A 10 1.60 15.85 28.79
N GLU A 11 2.67 16.58 28.46
CA GLU A 11 2.56 17.95 27.94
C GLU A 11 1.87 17.99 26.56
N TRP A 12 2.26 17.10 25.65
CA TRP A 12 1.71 17.06 24.29
C TRP A 12 0.27 16.53 24.27
N ILE A 13 -0.05 15.59 25.15
CA ILE A 13 -1.43 15.12 25.35
C ILE A 13 -2.28 16.27 25.93
N ASN A 14 -1.76 17.02 26.91
CA ASN A 14 -2.45 18.19 27.44
C ASN A 14 -2.69 19.25 26.35
N TRP A 15 -1.73 19.47 25.45
CA TRP A 15 -1.92 20.38 24.31
C TRP A 15 -3.10 19.95 23.42
N ILE A 16 -3.25 18.65 23.16
CA ILE A 16 -4.38 18.11 22.38
C ILE A 16 -5.69 18.34 23.12
N GLU A 17 -5.77 17.96 24.39
CA GLU A 17 -6.98 18.11 25.21
C GLU A 17 -7.38 19.59 25.37
N GLU A 18 -6.42 20.49 25.56
CA GLU A 18 -6.66 21.93 25.58
C GLU A 18 -7.16 22.46 24.23
N SER A 19 -6.57 21.99 23.12
CA SER A 19 -6.98 22.39 21.77
C SER A 19 -8.41 21.94 21.47
N ILE A 20 -8.81 20.77 21.96
CA ILE A 20 -10.19 20.28 21.91
C ILE A 20 -11.11 21.15 22.78
N ALA A 21 -10.72 21.43 24.03
CA ALA A 21 -11.52 22.24 24.96
C ALA A 21 -11.74 23.67 24.46
N LYS A 22 -10.72 24.26 23.83
CA LYS A 22 -10.75 25.58 23.18
C LYS A 22 -11.44 25.55 21.80
N LYS A 23 -11.94 24.39 21.35
CA LYS A 23 -12.58 24.17 20.03
C LYS A 23 -11.70 24.53 18.84
N GLN A 24 -10.37 24.52 19.02
CA GLN A 24 -9.40 24.69 17.94
C GLN A 24 -9.25 23.41 17.12
N ILE A 25 -9.43 22.25 17.76
CA ILE A 25 -9.54 20.95 17.12
C ILE A 25 -10.94 20.41 17.40
N ARG A 26 -11.63 19.96 16.34
CA ARG A 26 -12.93 19.33 16.48
C ARG A 26 -12.78 17.96 17.14
N TYR A 27 -13.55 17.72 18.19
CA TYR A 27 -13.69 16.39 18.77
C TYR A 27 -14.86 15.64 18.14
N TYR A 28 -14.62 14.38 17.82
CA TYR A 28 -15.61 13.43 17.33
C TYR A 28 -15.82 12.36 18.41
N ASP A 29 -17.04 12.25 18.92
CA ASP A 29 -17.41 11.16 19.82
C ASP A 29 -17.32 9.80 19.10
N TYR A 30 -16.43 8.93 19.58
CA TYR A 30 -16.10 7.66 18.94
C TYR A 30 -17.34 6.78 18.69
N ASN A 31 -18.33 6.83 19.59
CA ASN A 31 -19.52 5.97 19.54
C ASN A 31 -20.44 6.28 18.35
N HIS A 32 -20.27 7.42 17.70
CA HIS A 32 -21.01 7.78 16.50
C HIS A 32 -20.37 7.28 15.21
N PHE A 33 -19.15 6.70 15.25
CA PHE A 33 -18.58 6.05 14.08
C PHE A 33 -19.20 4.68 13.86
N LYS A 34 -19.65 4.42 12.63
CA LYS A 34 -20.24 3.16 12.19
C LYS A 34 -19.40 2.55 11.06
N ASN A 35 -19.59 1.25 10.81
CA ASN A 35 -18.93 0.53 9.71
C ASN A 35 -17.39 0.68 9.73
N ILE A 36 -16.79 0.63 10.92
CA ILE A 36 -15.35 0.81 11.09
C ILE A 36 -14.64 -0.41 10.52
N ARG A 37 -13.87 -0.23 9.44
CA ARG A 37 -13.11 -1.30 8.76
C ARG A 37 -11.65 -0.87 8.60
N GLU A 38 -10.72 -1.73 9.01
CA GLU A 38 -9.28 -1.50 8.77
C GLU A 38 -9.00 -1.51 7.26
N ILE A 39 -8.33 -0.47 6.77
CA ILE A 39 -7.97 -0.28 5.34
C ILE A 39 -6.46 -0.24 5.13
N GLY A 40 -5.67 -0.17 6.20
CA GLY A 40 -4.22 -0.23 6.13
C GLY A 40 -3.60 -0.30 7.52
N SER A 41 -2.46 -0.96 7.62
CA SER A 41 -1.65 -1.03 8.83
C SER A 41 -0.16 -1.05 8.49
N GLY A 42 0.66 -0.46 9.36
CA GLY A 42 2.10 -0.37 9.19
C GLY A 42 2.80 -0.12 10.53
N GLY A 43 4.12 0.04 10.50
CA GLY A 43 4.95 0.17 11.72
C GLY A 43 4.52 1.31 12.67
N PHE A 44 3.91 2.36 12.13
CA PHE A 44 3.50 3.54 12.89
C PHE A 44 2.04 3.51 13.34
N GLY A 45 1.24 2.53 12.92
CA GLY A 45 -0.18 2.49 13.29
C GLY A 45 -1.12 1.80 12.32
N LYS A 46 -2.42 2.04 12.53
CA LYS A 46 -3.51 1.47 11.73
C LYS A 46 -4.44 2.56 11.25
N VAL A 47 -4.95 2.41 10.02
CA VAL A 47 -5.95 3.29 9.42
C VAL A 47 -7.21 2.49 9.18
N CYS A 48 -8.35 3.01 9.63
CA CYS A 48 -9.67 2.45 9.37
C CYS A 48 -10.53 3.44 8.59
N ARG A 49 -11.38 2.97 7.68
CA ARG A 49 -12.51 3.77 7.16
C ARG A 49 -13.69 3.66 8.12
N ALA A 50 -14.47 4.72 8.26
CA ALA A 50 -15.69 4.73 9.06
C ALA A 50 -16.69 5.76 8.55
N ASN A 51 -17.98 5.51 8.73
CA ASN A 51 -19.03 6.50 8.53
C ASN A 51 -19.25 7.30 9.81
N TRP A 52 -19.41 8.62 9.69
CA TRP A 52 -19.83 9.46 10.82
C TRP A 52 -21.35 9.55 10.92
N LYS A 53 -21.93 9.05 12.02
CA LYS A 53 -23.39 9.00 12.22
C LYS A 53 -24.08 8.28 11.06
N ASN A 54 -25.03 8.94 10.39
CA ASN A 54 -25.77 8.43 9.24
C ASN A 54 -25.25 9.03 7.92
N SER A 55 -24.03 9.58 7.92
CA SER A 55 -23.41 10.10 6.70
C SER A 55 -23.03 8.95 5.76
N HIS A 56 -23.40 9.10 4.49
CA HIS A 56 -22.96 8.20 3.42
C HIS A 56 -21.47 8.35 3.09
N ASN A 57 -20.85 9.48 3.44
CA ASN A 57 -19.42 9.71 3.23
C ASN A 57 -18.57 8.99 4.29
N TYR A 58 -17.45 8.45 3.84
CA TYR A 58 -16.42 7.86 4.69
C TYR A 58 -15.43 8.90 5.22
N LEU A 59 -14.89 8.63 6.40
CA LEU A 59 -13.75 9.30 7.01
C LEU A 59 -12.67 8.25 7.31
N ALA A 60 -11.41 8.67 7.30
CA ALA A 60 -10.30 7.84 7.74
C ALA A 60 -9.99 8.09 9.22
N LEU A 61 -9.82 7.02 9.99
CA LEU A 61 -9.43 7.01 11.39
C LEU A 61 -8.01 6.44 11.51
N LYS A 62 -7.01 7.31 11.71
CA LYS A 62 -5.60 6.91 11.88
C LYS A 62 -5.29 6.78 13.37
N SER A 63 -4.87 5.60 13.78
CA SER A 63 -4.38 5.29 15.13
C SER A 63 -2.89 5.01 15.12
N PHE A 64 -2.22 5.20 16.26
CA PHE A 64 -0.77 4.98 16.39
C PHE A 64 -0.48 3.87 17.38
N THR A 65 0.57 3.08 17.11
CA THR A 65 0.99 1.92 17.93
C THR A 65 1.47 2.32 19.32
N ASN A 66 2.13 3.46 19.45
CA ASN A 66 2.61 3.96 20.74
C ASN A 66 2.42 5.49 20.89
N PHE A 67 1.15 5.92 20.91
CA PHE A 67 0.77 7.33 20.87
C PHE A 67 1.46 8.18 21.93
N ASN A 68 1.60 7.69 23.16
CA ASN A 68 2.19 8.48 24.25
C ASN A 68 3.66 8.83 23.98
N ILE A 69 4.41 7.92 23.37
CA ILE A 69 5.81 8.16 22.99
C ILE A 69 5.88 9.10 21.78
N THR A 70 4.95 8.97 20.82
CA THR A 70 4.95 9.73 19.56
C THR A 70 4.13 11.03 19.61
N ALA A 71 3.51 11.36 20.74
CA ALA A 71 2.57 12.48 20.89
C ALA A 71 3.18 13.83 20.46
N LYS A 72 4.45 14.06 20.79
CA LYS A 72 5.19 15.25 20.36
C LYS A 72 5.22 15.39 18.84
N GLU A 73 5.64 14.32 18.15
CA GLU A 73 5.78 14.36 16.69
C GLU A 73 4.42 14.43 15.99
N ILE A 74 3.39 13.81 16.55
CA ILE A 74 2.01 13.94 16.06
C ILE A 74 1.52 15.39 16.23
N VAL A 75 1.78 16.04 17.37
CA VAL A 75 1.41 17.45 17.55
C VAL A 75 2.18 18.35 16.60
N ASN A 76 3.46 18.08 16.35
CA ASN A 76 4.24 18.81 15.35
C ASN A 76 3.63 18.65 13.95
N GLU A 77 3.28 17.42 13.57
CA GLU A 77 2.60 17.10 12.30
C GLU A 77 1.29 17.88 12.16
N LEU A 78 0.44 17.86 13.18
CA LEU A 78 -0.83 18.58 13.16
C LEU A 78 -0.67 20.10 13.04
N LYS A 79 0.41 20.66 13.62
CA LYS A 79 0.73 22.08 13.46
C LYS A 79 1.13 22.38 12.02
N LEU A 80 2.06 21.60 11.45
CA LEU A 80 2.48 21.75 10.05
C LEU A 80 1.30 21.59 9.08
N GLN A 81 0.44 20.60 9.31
CA GLN A 81 -0.75 20.35 8.49
C GLN A 81 -1.70 21.54 8.45
N ARG A 82 -1.86 22.26 9.55
CA ARG A 82 -2.71 23.46 9.59
C ARG A 82 -2.19 24.64 8.78
N GLU A 83 -0.88 24.73 8.56
CA GLU A 83 -0.31 25.81 7.74
C GLU A 83 -0.63 25.60 6.25
N VAL A 84 -0.96 24.38 5.83
CA VAL A 84 -1.13 24.00 4.42
C VAL A 84 -2.45 23.27 4.11
N ASP A 85 -3.37 23.19 5.08
CA ASP A 85 -4.65 22.46 4.94
C ASP A 85 -5.61 23.04 3.88
N PHE A 86 -5.31 24.26 3.41
CA PHE A 86 -6.02 24.93 2.34
C PHE A 86 -5.74 24.31 0.96
N HIS A 87 -4.60 23.64 0.77
CA HIS A 87 -4.19 23.11 -0.52
C HIS A 87 -4.98 21.84 -0.87
N GLU A 88 -5.56 21.79 -2.09
CA GLU A 88 -6.46 20.70 -2.48
C GLU A 88 -5.77 19.32 -2.54
N ASN A 89 -4.48 19.30 -2.88
CA ASN A 89 -3.68 18.08 -2.97
C ASN A 89 -3.08 17.62 -1.63
N ILE A 90 -3.49 18.22 -0.52
CA ILE A 90 -3.10 17.78 0.83
C ILE A 90 -4.31 17.10 1.48
N ILE A 91 -4.07 15.98 2.15
CA ILE A 91 -5.15 15.28 2.86
C ILE A 91 -5.71 16.16 3.96
N ARG A 92 -7.04 16.29 4.05
CA ARG A 92 -7.63 17.13 5.09
C ARG A 92 -7.64 16.43 6.44
N PHE A 93 -7.23 17.15 7.47
CA PHE A 93 -7.43 16.78 8.86
C PHE A 93 -8.74 17.39 9.36
N HIS A 94 -9.63 16.57 9.90
CA HIS A 94 -10.95 17.02 10.36
C HIS A 94 -11.05 17.16 11.88
N GLY A 95 -10.27 16.38 12.63
CA GLY A 95 -10.29 16.44 14.10
C GLY A 95 -9.77 15.18 14.77
N ILE A 96 -10.11 15.02 16.05
CA ILE A 96 -9.63 13.92 16.90
C ILE A 96 -10.81 13.17 17.50
N THR A 97 -10.65 11.86 17.66
CA THR A 97 -11.53 11.03 18.46
C THR A 97 -10.72 10.20 19.46
N THR A 98 -11.35 9.79 20.55
CA THR A 98 -10.71 8.91 21.55
C THR A 98 -11.52 7.67 21.78
N LYS A 99 -10.87 6.51 21.74
CA LYS A 99 -11.43 5.22 22.11
C LYS A 99 -10.92 4.83 23.50
N ILE A 100 -11.82 4.49 24.42
CA ILE A 100 -11.46 3.96 25.74
C ILE A 100 -11.00 2.50 25.56
N GLN A 101 -9.85 2.17 26.12
CA GLN A 101 -9.26 0.83 26.12
C GLN A 101 -9.71 0.03 27.36
N SER A 102 -9.41 -1.27 27.40
CA SER A 102 -9.79 -2.16 28.51
C SER A 102 -9.13 -1.81 29.84
N ASP A 103 -8.04 -1.04 29.81
CA ASP A 103 -7.31 -0.52 30.97
C ASP A 103 -7.73 0.92 31.33
N ASP A 104 -8.90 1.36 30.84
CA ASP A 104 -9.43 2.73 30.94
C ASP A 104 -8.55 3.82 30.31
N SER A 105 -7.47 3.46 29.61
CA SER A 105 -6.63 4.43 28.91
C SER A 105 -7.30 4.97 27.66
N LYS A 106 -7.05 6.25 27.34
CA LYS A 106 -7.52 6.86 26.09
C LYS A 106 -6.58 6.51 24.94
N LYS A 107 -7.11 5.90 23.88
CA LYS A 107 -6.44 5.79 22.59
C LYS A 107 -6.89 6.94 21.70
N TYR A 108 -5.97 7.81 21.31
CA TYR A 108 -6.24 8.92 20.38
C TYR A 108 -6.17 8.44 18.93
N LEU A 109 -7.13 8.91 18.12
CA LEU A 109 -7.16 8.69 16.68
C LEU A 109 -7.39 10.02 15.95
N LEU A 110 -6.70 10.19 14.82
CA LEU A 110 -6.92 11.32 13.91
C LEU A 110 -8.07 10.99 12.98
N VAL A 111 -9.00 11.94 12.81
CA VAL A 111 -10.10 11.89 11.86
C VAL A 111 -9.69 12.69 10.63
N MET A 112 -9.59 12.02 9.49
CA MET A 112 -9.03 12.57 8.25
C MET A 112 -9.97 12.33 7.06
N GLU A 113 -9.75 13.07 5.98
CA GLU A 113 -10.36 12.81 4.68
C GLU A 113 -10.09 11.36 4.25
N TYR A 114 -11.10 10.72 3.66
CA TYR A 114 -10.96 9.38 3.10
C TYR A 114 -10.67 9.47 1.60
N ALA A 115 -9.53 8.94 1.16
CA ALA A 115 -9.21 8.77 -0.25
C ALA A 115 -9.64 7.38 -0.71
N ASP A 116 -10.42 7.33 -1.80
CA ASP A 116 -11.12 6.13 -2.26
C ASP A 116 -10.32 5.23 -3.21
N SER A 117 -9.21 5.72 -3.77
CA SER A 117 -8.40 4.97 -4.74
C SER A 117 -7.08 4.44 -4.18
N GLY A 118 -6.92 4.44 -2.86
CA GLY A 118 -5.74 3.90 -2.18
C GLY A 118 -4.47 4.74 -2.39
N THR A 119 -3.31 4.10 -2.26
CA THR A 119 -2.00 4.76 -2.46
C THR A 119 -1.71 4.96 -3.95
N LEU A 120 -0.86 5.93 -4.30
CA LEU A 120 -0.40 6.16 -5.67
C LEU A 120 0.22 4.89 -6.26
N ARG A 121 0.96 4.12 -5.44
CA ARG A 121 1.55 2.84 -5.88
C ARG A 121 0.48 1.86 -6.36
N ASN A 122 -0.56 1.66 -5.55
CA ASN A 122 -1.64 0.73 -5.88
C ASN A 122 -2.50 1.27 -7.04
N TYR A 123 -2.72 2.59 -7.08
CA TYR A 123 -3.44 3.22 -8.16
C TYR A 123 -2.73 3.02 -9.51
N LEU A 124 -1.43 3.25 -9.56
CA LEU A 124 -0.64 3.02 -10.76
C LEU A 124 -0.67 1.53 -11.15
N SER A 125 -0.44 0.61 -10.22
CA SER A 125 -0.44 -0.83 -10.58
C SER A 125 -1.79 -1.32 -11.14
N GLN A 126 -2.91 -0.71 -10.72
CA GLN A 126 -4.26 -1.09 -11.16
C GLN A 126 -4.73 -0.36 -12.43
N HIS A 127 -4.31 0.89 -12.64
CA HIS A 127 -4.88 1.77 -13.67
C HIS A 127 -3.88 2.20 -14.75
N PHE A 128 -2.60 1.84 -14.65
CA PHE A 128 -1.55 2.39 -15.52
C PHE A 128 -1.79 2.22 -17.02
N GLU A 129 -2.29 1.05 -17.45
CA GLU A 129 -2.60 0.77 -18.87
C GLU A 129 -3.70 1.69 -19.44
N ASN A 130 -4.57 2.20 -18.57
CA ASN A 130 -5.66 3.09 -18.94
C ASN A 130 -5.29 4.58 -18.80
N LEU A 131 -4.16 4.90 -18.17
CA LEU A 131 -3.72 6.29 -17.97
C LEU A 131 -3.08 6.85 -19.24
N SER A 132 -3.73 7.85 -19.82
CA SER A 132 -3.14 8.68 -20.87
C SER A 132 -1.97 9.51 -20.33
N TRP A 133 -1.10 9.95 -21.23
CA TRP A 133 -0.01 10.86 -20.86
C TRP A 133 -0.49 12.18 -20.26
N ASN A 134 -1.67 12.67 -20.65
CA ASN A 134 -2.24 13.88 -20.07
C ASN A 134 -2.61 13.65 -18.59
N GLU A 135 -3.24 12.52 -18.27
CA GLU A 135 -3.55 12.17 -16.87
C GLU A 135 -2.26 11.97 -16.05
N LYS A 136 -1.23 11.34 -16.63
CA LYS A 136 0.08 11.20 -15.98
C LYS A 136 0.72 12.57 -15.68
N PHE A 137 0.64 13.51 -16.61
CA PHE A 137 1.11 14.88 -16.36
C PHE A 137 0.30 15.60 -15.30
N THR A 138 -1.02 15.42 -15.28
CA THR A 138 -1.88 15.99 -14.23
C THR A 138 -1.49 15.46 -12.85
N LEU A 139 -1.29 14.15 -12.71
CA LEU A 139 -0.80 13.56 -11.46
C LEU A 139 0.57 14.14 -11.08
N ALA A 140 1.52 14.19 -12.02
CA ALA A 140 2.83 14.77 -11.80
C ALA A 140 2.78 16.25 -11.37
N PHE A 141 1.91 17.04 -11.98
CA PHE A 141 1.71 18.45 -11.68
C PHE A 141 1.08 18.67 -10.30
N GLN A 142 0.03 17.91 -9.96
CA GLN A 142 -0.59 17.94 -8.64
C GLN A 142 0.39 17.57 -7.53
N LEU A 143 1.21 16.54 -7.75
CA LEU A 143 2.28 16.16 -6.81
C LEU A 143 3.28 17.31 -6.64
N ALA A 144 3.79 17.87 -7.74
CA ALA A 144 4.77 18.94 -7.69
C ALA A 144 4.22 20.21 -7.00
N ASN A 145 2.95 20.57 -7.25
CA ASN A 145 2.29 21.69 -6.56
C ASN A 145 2.09 21.45 -5.06
N ALA A 146 1.73 20.22 -4.67
CA ALA A 146 1.64 19.89 -3.24
C ALA A 146 2.98 20.12 -2.53
N ILE A 147 4.09 19.74 -3.16
CA ILE A 147 5.43 19.96 -2.58
C ILE A 147 5.88 21.41 -2.68
N LEU A 148 5.51 22.13 -3.74
CA LEU A 148 5.71 23.58 -3.82
C LEU A 148 5.06 24.28 -2.62
N CYS A 149 3.79 23.96 -2.33
CA CYS A 149 3.07 24.50 -1.19
C CYS A 149 3.77 24.21 0.15
N LEU A 150 4.29 22.98 0.34
CA LEU A 150 5.10 22.68 1.53
C LEU A 150 6.38 23.52 1.57
N HIS A 151 7.09 23.63 0.45
CA HIS A 151 8.37 24.34 0.39
C HIS A 151 8.20 25.85 0.58
N ASP A 152 7.10 26.45 0.13
CA ASP A 152 6.80 27.87 0.36
C ASP A 152 6.60 28.21 1.84
N GLU A 153 6.02 27.27 2.60
CA GLU A 153 5.87 27.35 4.06
C GLU A 153 7.11 26.82 4.83
N ASP A 154 8.25 26.65 4.14
CA ASP A 154 9.50 26.11 4.69
C ASP A 154 9.38 24.71 5.32
N ILE A 155 8.39 23.93 4.90
CA ILE A 155 8.17 22.54 5.31
C ILE A 155 8.94 21.61 4.37
N VAL A 156 9.73 20.70 4.96
CA VAL A 156 10.43 19.63 4.23
C VAL A 156 9.79 18.30 4.59
N HIS A 157 9.36 17.52 3.60
CA HIS A 157 8.61 16.29 3.82
C HIS A 157 9.50 15.13 4.29
N ARG A 158 10.71 14.94 3.74
CA ARG A 158 11.73 13.96 4.18
C ARG A 158 11.40 12.47 4.01
N ASP A 159 10.19 12.11 3.58
CA ASP A 159 9.73 10.73 3.46
C ASP A 159 8.76 10.54 2.28
N LEU A 160 9.06 11.20 1.16
CA LEU A 160 8.24 11.12 -0.04
C LEU A 160 8.43 9.77 -0.73
N HIS A 161 7.36 9.00 -0.84
CA HIS A 161 7.30 7.78 -1.63
C HIS A 161 5.85 7.47 -2.01
N SER A 162 5.61 6.58 -2.97
CA SER A 162 4.27 6.37 -3.52
C SER A 162 3.25 5.79 -2.55
N ASN A 163 3.69 5.20 -1.43
CA ASN A 163 2.79 4.81 -0.33
C ASN A 163 2.36 5.97 0.59
N ASN A 164 3.05 7.12 0.57
CA ASN A 164 2.70 8.34 1.32
C ASN A 164 1.92 9.35 0.44
N ILE A 165 1.41 8.87 -0.69
CA ILE A 165 0.57 9.65 -1.60
C ILE A 165 -0.69 8.82 -1.82
N LEU A 166 -1.85 9.40 -1.58
CA LEU A 166 -3.13 8.77 -1.88
C LEU A 166 -3.71 9.35 -3.17
N VAL A 167 -4.63 8.61 -3.78
CA VAL A 167 -5.43 9.09 -4.91
C VAL A 167 -6.90 9.11 -4.49
N HIS A 168 -7.56 10.25 -4.71
CA HIS A 168 -8.98 10.42 -4.49
C HIS A 168 -9.61 11.03 -5.74
N LYS A 169 -10.51 10.30 -6.42
CA LYS A 169 -11.18 10.78 -7.65
C LYS A 169 -10.20 11.39 -8.66
N ASN A 170 -9.14 10.64 -9.02
CA ASN A 170 -8.05 11.06 -9.91
C ASN A 170 -7.26 12.30 -9.45
N THR A 171 -7.35 12.67 -8.17
CA THR A 171 -6.59 13.76 -7.57
C THR A 171 -5.61 13.23 -6.54
N ILE A 172 -4.37 13.70 -6.58
CA ILE A 172 -3.37 13.36 -5.57
C ILE A 172 -3.73 14.00 -4.22
N LYS A 173 -3.54 13.22 -3.16
CA LYS A 173 -3.64 13.62 -1.75
C LYS A 173 -2.38 13.21 -1.03
N LEU A 174 -1.50 14.19 -0.79
CA LEU A 174 -0.31 14.02 0.01
C LEU A 174 -0.69 13.76 1.46
N ILE A 175 -0.12 12.70 2.04
CA ILE A 175 -0.28 12.34 3.44
C ILE A 175 1.07 12.39 4.14
N ASP A 176 1.06 12.58 5.47
CA ASP A 176 2.21 12.36 6.35
C ASP A 176 3.46 13.18 5.97
N PHE A 177 3.68 14.34 6.58
CA PHE A 177 4.76 15.26 6.24
C PHE A 177 6.13 14.84 6.80
N GLY A 178 6.42 13.54 6.81
CA GLY A 178 7.63 12.94 7.40
C GLY A 178 7.51 12.67 8.90
N LEU A 179 6.30 12.44 9.39
CA LEU A 179 6.06 12.04 10.77
C LEU A 179 6.78 10.73 11.08
N SER A 180 6.68 9.75 10.17
CA SER A 180 7.44 8.50 10.19
C SER A 180 8.94 8.75 10.42
N LYS A 181 9.56 9.59 9.58
CA LYS A 181 10.99 9.91 9.65
C LYS A 181 11.39 10.61 10.94
N ARG A 182 10.57 11.57 11.40
CA ARG A 182 10.80 12.26 12.68
C ARG A 182 10.70 11.33 13.88
N ILE A 183 9.73 10.41 13.87
CA ILE A 183 9.59 9.39 14.92
C ILE A 183 10.83 8.51 14.96
N GLU A 184 11.33 8.03 13.82
CA GLU A 184 12.58 7.28 13.73
C GLU A 184 13.77 8.06 14.29
N GLU A 185 14.00 9.30 13.81
CA GLU A 185 15.09 10.16 14.26
C GLU A 185 15.05 10.44 15.77
N SER A 186 13.85 10.49 16.35
CA SER A 186 13.64 10.81 17.77
C SER A 186 13.72 9.63 18.74
N SER A 187 13.67 8.38 18.26
CA SER A 187 13.32 7.24 19.11
C SER A 187 14.49 6.41 19.66
N ASP A 188 15.77 6.77 19.45
CA ASP A 188 16.96 5.92 19.73
C ASP A 188 16.92 4.50 19.12
N ILE A 189 15.82 4.19 18.41
CA ILE A 189 15.64 2.99 17.64
C ILE A 189 16.48 3.19 16.38
N GLN A 190 17.59 2.45 16.27
CA GLN A 190 18.14 2.10 14.96
C GLN A 190 17.12 1.20 14.26
N SER A 191 16.03 1.77 13.75
CA SER A 191 15.14 1.05 12.86
C SER A 191 15.94 0.80 11.59
N LYS A 192 15.83 -0.42 11.05
CA LYS A 192 16.52 -0.86 9.83
C LYS A 192 16.44 0.26 8.80
N LEU A 193 17.61 0.79 8.43
CA LEU A 193 17.91 2.09 7.83
C LEU A 193 17.33 2.34 6.41
N PHE A 194 16.31 1.58 6.04
CA PHE A 194 15.80 1.45 4.70
C PHE A 194 14.32 1.83 4.70
N GLY A 195 14.03 3.11 4.96
CA GLY A 195 12.91 3.75 4.28
C GLY A 195 13.06 3.49 2.77
N VAL A 196 11.95 3.38 2.03
CA VAL A 196 11.91 2.83 0.65
C VAL A 196 13.12 3.29 -0.16
N VAL A 197 14.18 2.46 -0.20
CA VAL A 197 15.57 2.90 -0.49
C VAL A 197 15.70 3.75 -1.74
N PRO A 198 15.01 3.41 -2.84
CA PRO A 198 15.08 4.20 -4.06
C PRO A 198 14.67 5.67 -3.92
N TYR A 199 13.81 6.01 -2.97
CA TYR A 199 13.24 7.35 -2.80
C TYR A 199 14.09 8.25 -1.90
N VAL A 200 15.03 7.69 -1.16
CA VAL A 200 15.85 8.42 -0.17
C VAL A 200 17.02 9.10 -0.88
N ASP A 201 17.26 10.37 -0.54
CA ASP A 201 18.40 11.14 -1.04
C ASP A 201 19.72 10.38 -0.81
N PRO A 202 20.49 10.05 -1.86
CA PRO A 202 21.68 9.21 -1.72
C PRO A 202 22.76 9.82 -0.81
N GLN A 203 22.77 11.15 -0.66
CA GLN A 203 23.68 11.84 0.27
C GLN A 203 23.42 11.49 1.73
N PHE A 204 22.22 11.00 2.06
CA PHE A 204 21.89 10.50 3.40
C PHE A 204 22.80 9.34 3.84
N TYR A 205 23.24 8.50 2.89
CA TYR A 205 24.11 7.36 3.16
C TYR A 205 25.60 7.74 3.24
N ASN A 206 25.98 8.93 2.78
CA ASN A 206 27.36 9.40 2.75
C ASN A 206 27.81 9.90 4.12
N ARG A 207 28.46 9.01 4.90
CA ARG A 207 29.09 9.39 6.17
C ARG A 207 30.32 10.24 5.91
N LYS A 208 30.26 11.53 6.24
CA LYS A 208 31.44 12.42 6.27
C LYS A 208 31.93 12.54 7.71
N ARG A 209 33.25 12.60 7.88
CA ARG A 209 33.88 12.93 9.16
C ARG A 209 34.55 14.29 9.02
N ASP A 210 34.40 15.12 10.04
CA ASP A 210 35.12 16.39 10.09
C ASP A 210 36.60 16.17 10.44
N SER A 211 37.38 17.26 10.47
CA SER A 211 38.80 17.24 10.83
C SER A 211 39.07 16.76 12.27
N ASN A 212 38.04 16.72 13.11
CA ASN A 212 38.09 16.25 14.50
C ASN A 212 37.56 14.81 14.64
N ASN A 213 37.35 14.11 13.52
CA ASN A 213 36.84 12.74 13.46
C ASN A 213 35.40 12.58 13.99
N GLN A 214 34.63 13.68 14.09
CA GLN A 214 33.22 13.67 14.42
C GLN A 214 32.39 13.37 13.17
N LEU A 215 31.33 12.57 13.35
CA LEU A 215 30.43 12.20 12.27
C LEU A 215 29.57 13.40 11.89
N GLN A 216 29.68 13.85 10.65
CA GLN A 216 28.79 14.86 10.08
C GLN A 216 27.58 14.15 9.45
N ILE A 217 26.43 14.29 10.08
CA ILE A 217 25.18 13.70 9.62
C ILE A 217 24.57 14.61 8.55
N TYR A 218 24.30 14.05 7.37
CA TYR A 218 23.58 14.77 6.32
C TYR A 218 22.14 15.04 6.76
N LYS A 219 21.73 16.31 6.76
CA LYS A 219 20.38 16.74 7.13
C LYS A 219 19.53 16.83 5.87
N LEU A 220 18.44 16.06 5.82
CA LEU A 220 17.48 16.10 4.72
C LEU A 220 16.91 17.52 4.55
N SER A 221 16.80 17.97 3.30
CA SER A 221 16.45 19.34 2.93
C SER A 221 15.39 19.36 1.83
N LYS A 222 14.96 20.56 1.40
CA LYS A 222 14.09 20.71 0.21
C LYS A 222 14.66 19.96 -1.00
N LYS A 223 15.99 19.94 -1.18
CA LYS A 223 16.66 19.18 -2.26
C LYS A 223 16.53 17.68 -2.13
N SER A 224 16.36 17.15 -0.92
CA SER A 224 16.08 15.74 -0.69
C SER A 224 14.67 15.39 -1.15
N ASP A 225 13.68 16.25 -0.90
CA ASP A 225 12.33 16.06 -1.46
C ASP A 225 12.35 16.11 -2.99
N ILE A 226 13.16 17.00 -3.61
CA ILE A 226 13.31 17.03 -5.08
C ILE A 226 13.84 15.69 -5.63
N TYR A 227 14.78 15.05 -4.94
CA TYR A 227 15.25 13.72 -5.33
C TYR A 227 14.11 12.71 -5.33
N SER A 228 13.33 12.65 -4.26
CA SER A 228 12.18 11.76 -4.15
C SER A 228 11.10 12.05 -5.20
N ILE A 229 10.86 13.32 -5.54
CA ILE A 229 9.99 13.71 -6.65
C ILE A 229 10.51 13.13 -7.96
N GLY A 230 11.82 13.20 -8.24
CA GLY A 230 12.38 12.59 -9.45
C GLY A 230 12.03 11.11 -9.57
N ILE A 231 12.16 10.36 -8.48
CA ILE A 231 11.82 8.94 -8.42
C ILE A 231 10.31 8.72 -8.62
N LEU A 232 9.46 9.53 -7.98
CA LEU A 232 8.01 9.47 -8.12
C LEU A 232 7.53 9.81 -9.54
N LEU A 233 8.13 10.81 -10.18
CA LEU A 233 7.84 11.17 -11.56
C LEU A 233 8.22 10.03 -12.52
N TRP A 234 9.34 9.35 -12.27
CA TRP A 234 9.70 8.15 -12.99
C TRP A 234 8.70 7.01 -12.74
N GLU A 235 8.25 6.80 -11.51
CA GLU A 235 7.23 5.78 -11.17
C GLU A 235 5.89 6.05 -11.86
N ILE A 236 5.45 7.31 -11.93
CA ILE A 236 4.27 7.73 -12.72
C ILE A 236 4.47 7.41 -14.21
N SER A 237 5.69 7.55 -14.74
CA SER A 237 5.98 7.20 -16.14
C SER A 237 6.04 5.70 -16.41
N SER A 238 6.43 4.91 -15.41
CA SER A 238 6.73 3.48 -15.55
C SER A 238 5.59 2.57 -15.10
N GLY A 239 4.71 3.06 -14.21
CA GLY A 239 3.62 2.29 -13.63
C GLY A 239 4.07 1.25 -12.59
N ARG A 240 5.36 1.20 -12.28
CA ARG A 240 5.97 0.20 -11.42
C ARG A 240 6.89 0.82 -10.37
N PRO A 241 7.04 0.20 -9.20
CA PRO A 241 7.99 0.66 -8.20
C PRO A 241 9.43 0.70 -8.75
N PRO A 242 10.25 1.68 -8.34
CA PRO A 242 11.67 1.74 -8.72
C PRO A 242 12.43 0.52 -8.18
N PHE A 243 13.30 -0.03 -9.03
CA PHE A 243 14.11 -1.21 -8.74
C PHE A 243 13.27 -2.43 -8.30
N CYS A 244 12.04 -2.58 -8.81
CA CYS A 244 11.13 -3.68 -8.44
C CYS A 244 11.68 -5.09 -8.68
N ASN A 245 12.71 -5.21 -9.53
CA ASN A 245 13.34 -6.47 -9.89
C ASN A 245 14.57 -6.81 -9.04
N GLU A 246 14.99 -5.93 -8.13
CA GLU A 246 16.20 -6.05 -7.33
C GLU A 246 15.85 -6.12 -5.83
N PRO A 247 16.62 -6.85 -5.02
CA PRO A 247 16.42 -6.85 -3.57
C PRO A 247 16.69 -5.45 -3.01
N CYS A 248 15.73 -4.94 -2.23
CA CYS A 248 15.88 -3.66 -1.52
C CYS A 248 16.76 -3.88 -0.28
N ASP A 249 18.08 -3.79 -0.45
CA ASP A 249 19.06 -4.04 0.61
C ASP A 249 20.16 -2.95 0.68
N VAL A 250 21.15 -3.18 1.54
CA VAL A 250 22.31 -2.27 1.71
C VAL A 250 23.07 -2.12 0.38
N GLY A 251 23.15 -3.17 -0.43
CA GLY A 251 23.83 -3.17 -1.72
C GLY A 251 23.19 -2.20 -2.68
N LEU A 252 21.85 -2.26 -2.82
CA LEU A 252 21.11 -1.31 -3.64
C LEU A 252 21.31 0.14 -3.18
N ALA A 253 21.30 0.39 -1.86
CA ALA A 253 21.59 1.72 -1.33
C ALA A 253 23.01 2.22 -1.70
N MET A 254 24.00 1.33 -1.67
CA MET A 254 25.37 1.64 -2.07
C MET A 254 25.47 1.93 -3.57
N GLU A 255 24.83 1.14 -4.43
CA GLU A 255 24.84 1.36 -5.87
C GLU A 255 24.14 2.67 -6.25
N ILE A 256 23.01 2.99 -5.60
CA ILE A 256 22.31 4.27 -5.76
C ILE A 256 23.21 5.45 -5.34
N SER A 257 23.95 5.31 -4.24
CA SER A 257 24.92 6.32 -3.78
C SER A 257 26.08 6.54 -4.77
N GLN A 258 26.40 5.51 -5.56
CA GLN A 258 27.40 5.54 -6.64
C GLN A 258 26.83 6.01 -7.98
N GLY A 259 25.54 6.35 -8.04
CA GLY A 259 24.88 6.90 -9.22
C GLY A 259 24.02 5.93 -10.01
N LEU A 260 23.74 4.72 -9.50
CA LEU A 260 22.75 3.84 -10.11
C LEU A 260 21.38 4.54 -10.14
N ARG A 261 20.76 4.57 -11.31
CA ARG A 261 19.42 5.12 -11.54
C ARG A 261 18.65 4.20 -12.46
N GLU A 262 17.34 4.27 -12.36
CA GLU A 262 16.44 3.61 -13.29
C GLU A 262 16.62 4.11 -14.72
N LYS A 263 16.38 3.22 -15.68
CA LYS A 263 16.46 3.56 -17.10
C LYS A 263 15.18 4.30 -17.53
N PRO A 264 15.28 5.29 -18.44
CA PRO A 264 14.10 5.89 -19.03
C PRO A 264 13.21 4.85 -19.73
N ILE A 265 11.90 4.96 -19.53
CA ILE A 265 10.92 4.03 -20.11
C ILE A 265 10.64 4.41 -21.57
N LEU A 266 10.57 3.40 -22.44
CA LEU A 266 10.23 3.58 -23.85
C LEU A 266 8.89 4.33 -24.00
N ASN A 267 8.82 5.27 -24.94
CA ASN A 267 7.66 6.14 -25.19
C ASN A 267 7.36 7.19 -24.09
N THR A 268 8.27 7.39 -23.13
CA THR A 268 8.20 8.55 -22.22
C THR A 268 8.59 9.83 -22.97
N PRO A 269 7.80 10.91 -22.91
CA PRO A 269 8.14 12.20 -23.50
C PRO A 269 9.49 12.73 -23.02
N GLU A 270 10.33 13.18 -23.95
CA GLU A 270 11.74 13.53 -23.69
C GLU A 270 11.90 14.65 -22.66
N ASP A 271 11.05 15.68 -22.73
CA ASP A 271 11.03 16.77 -21.74
C ASP A 271 10.70 16.27 -20.34
N TYR A 272 9.80 15.28 -20.22
CA TYR A 272 9.44 14.67 -18.95
C TYR A 272 10.59 13.80 -18.40
N ILE A 273 11.29 13.06 -19.26
CA ILE A 273 12.54 12.35 -18.90
C ILE A 273 13.55 13.32 -18.32
N LYS A 274 13.75 14.46 -18.99
CA LYS A 274 14.70 15.46 -18.56
C LYS A 274 14.36 16.05 -17.19
N ILE A 275 13.07 16.24 -16.89
CA ILE A 275 12.64 16.74 -15.57
C ILE A 275 13.05 15.75 -14.47
N TYR A 276 12.61 14.50 -14.55
CA TYR A 276 12.86 13.57 -13.45
C TYR A 276 14.34 13.17 -13.34
N THR A 277 15.08 13.16 -14.46
CA THR A 277 16.51 12.83 -14.42
C THR A 277 17.38 13.92 -13.80
N GLU A 278 16.98 15.19 -13.93
CA GLU A 278 17.64 16.30 -13.24
C GLU A 278 17.24 16.34 -11.75
N CYS A 279 15.99 15.99 -11.42
CA CYS A 279 15.53 15.90 -10.03
C CYS A 279 16.33 14.88 -9.20
N TRP A 280 16.63 13.71 -9.74
CA TRP A 280 17.35 12.65 -9.00
C TRP A 280 18.88 12.72 -9.12
N ASN A 281 19.44 13.88 -9.48
CA ASN A 281 20.88 14.09 -9.59
C ASN A 281 21.59 13.73 -8.26
N ASN A 282 22.77 13.10 -8.34
CA ASN A 282 23.51 12.69 -7.16
C ASN A 282 23.98 13.88 -6.31
N GLU A 283 24.32 14.99 -6.96
CA GLU A 283 24.71 16.24 -6.31
C GLU A 283 23.45 17.11 -6.05
N PRO A 284 23.08 17.37 -4.78
CA PRO A 284 21.86 18.11 -4.45
C PRO A 284 21.76 19.50 -5.09
N ASP A 285 22.90 20.20 -5.21
CA ASP A 285 22.96 21.55 -5.77
C ASP A 285 22.68 21.59 -7.28
N ASN A 286 22.86 20.47 -7.96
CA ASN A 286 22.56 20.32 -9.39
C ASN A 286 21.08 20.00 -9.66
N ARG A 287 20.29 19.70 -8.62
CA ARG A 287 18.85 19.44 -8.76
C ARG A 287 18.10 20.77 -8.98
N PRO A 288 17.02 20.80 -9.77
CA PRO A 288 16.18 21.99 -9.91
C PRO A 288 15.53 22.41 -8.58
N THR A 289 14.92 23.59 -8.55
CA THR A 289 13.95 23.94 -7.49
C THR A 289 12.57 23.36 -7.82
N ILE A 290 11.70 23.26 -6.82
CA ILE A 290 10.34 22.77 -7.06
C ILE A 290 9.56 23.69 -8.01
N ASP A 291 9.75 25.01 -7.95
CA ASP A 291 9.16 25.97 -8.90
C ASP A 291 9.55 25.65 -10.35
N GLN A 292 10.82 25.32 -10.58
CA GLN A 292 11.31 24.98 -11.91
C GLN A 292 10.70 23.67 -12.40
N VAL A 293 10.48 22.70 -11.51
CA VAL A 293 9.80 21.43 -11.84
C VAL A 293 8.35 21.68 -12.21
N VAL A 294 7.60 22.43 -11.38
CA VAL A 294 6.20 22.80 -11.62
C VAL A 294 6.05 23.55 -12.95
N ALA A 295 6.88 24.57 -13.18
CA ALA A 295 6.84 25.37 -14.40
C ALA A 295 7.09 24.53 -15.67
N ARG A 296 8.01 23.56 -15.59
CA ARG A 296 8.32 22.68 -16.73
C ARG A 296 7.24 21.65 -17.00
N ILE A 297 6.65 21.05 -15.96
CA ILE A 297 5.50 20.13 -16.13
C ILE A 297 4.32 20.89 -16.73
N ASN A 298 4.03 22.10 -16.22
CA ASN A 298 2.97 22.95 -16.74
C ASN A 298 3.19 23.29 -18.22
N ALA A 299 4.42 23.65 -18.61
CA ALA A 299 4.75 23.92 -20.00
C ALA A 299 4.47 22.72 -20.93
N ILE A 300 4.72 21.48 -20.48
CA ILE A 300 4.40 20.27 -21.24
C ILE A 300 2.88 20.13 -21.44
N ILE A 301 2.09 20.42 -20.39
CA ILE A 301 0.62 20.35 -20.43
C ILE A 301 0.10 21.39 -21.44
N THR A 302 0.50 22.66 -21.29
CA THR A 302 0.01 23.77 -22.13
C THR A 302 0.41 23.62 -23.59
N GLN A 303 1.65 23.20 -23.89
CA GLN A 303 2.10 23.02 -25.28
C GLN A 303 1.26 21.99 -26.04
N LYS A 304 0.82 20.92 -25.37
CA LYS A 304 -0.03 19.88 -25.97
C LYS A 304 -1.48 20.32 -26.18
N GLU A 305 -1.97 21.25 -25.36
CA GLU A 305 -3.29 21.85 -25.53
C GLU A 305 -3.32 22.77 -26.77
N SER A 306 -2.25 23.55 -26.99
CA SER A 306 -2.11 24.41 -28.18
C SER A 306 -2.00 23.65 -29.51
N ILE A 307 -1.56 22.39 -29.52
CA ILE A 307 -1.49 21.55 -30.74
C ILE A 307 -2.89 20.99 -31.13
N ARG A 308 -3.87 21.03 -30.22
CA ARG A 308 -5.24 20.51 -30.46
C ARG A 308 -6.22 21.54 -31.05
N LEU A 309 -5.85 22.82 -31.11
CA LEU A 309 -6.66 23.86 -31.73
C LEU A 309 -6.25 24.04 -33.21
N PRO A 310 -7.16 23.86 -34.19
CA PRO A 310 -6.86 24.22 -35.58
C PRO A 310 -6.72 25.75 -35.69
N ASN A 311 -5.72 26.18 -36.46
CA ASN A 311 -5.45 27.57 -36.83
C ASN A 311 -6.72 28.39 -37.13
N GLU A 312 -7.01 29.39 -36.30
CA GLU A 312 -7.70 30.59 -36.75
C GLU A 312 -6.79 31.82 -36.55
N GLN A 313 -6.24 32.22 -37.69
CA GLN A 313 -5.89 33.57 -38.13
C GLN A 313 -5.32 34.58 -37.11
N GLN A 314 -4.06 34.90 -37.37
CA GLN A 314 -3.41 36.18 -37.07
C GLN A 314 -4.36 37.38 -37.17
N ASN A 315 -4.45 38.16 -36.10
CA ASN A 315 -4.56 39.61 -36.21
C ASN A 315 -3.75 40.27 -35.08
N ASN A 316 -2.78 41.08 -35.50
CA ASN A 316 -1.98 41.95 -34.65
C ASN A 316 -2.85 43.01 -33.98
N VAL A 317 -2.80 43.13 -32.65
CA VAL A 317 -3.00 44.41 -31.94
C VAL A 317 -2.03 44.46 -30.76
N GLU A 318 -1.33 45.57 -30.65
CA GLU A 318 -0.31 45.87 -29.65
C GLU A 318 -0.82 45.83 -28.20
N MET A 319 0.08 45.42 -27.30
CA MET A 319 -0.05 45.52 -25.84
C MET A 319 -0.29 46.95 -25.34
N PRO A 320 -1.07 47.10 -24.27
CA PRO A 320 -0.62 47.94 -23.17
C PRO A 320 -0.62 47.20 -21.82
N ASN A 321 0.39 47.54 -21.02
CA ASN A 321 0.67 47.04 -19.68
C ASN A 321 -0.39 47.43 -18.64
N ASN A 322 -0.48 46.56 -17.63
CA ASN A 322 -1.08 46.72 -16.29
C ASN A 322 -2.62 46.73 -16.20
N ILE A 323 -3.18 45.68 -15.58
CA ILE A 323 -3.72 45.72 -14.21
C ILE A 323 -3.93 44.26 -13.74
N ILE A 324 -3.49 44.01 -12.50
CA ILE A 324 -3.69 42.80 -11.71
C ILE A 324 -5.14 42.75 -11.21
N SER A 325 -5.67 41.52 -11.10
CA SER A 325 -6.90 41.08 -10.42
C SER A 325 -8.19 41.00 -11.26
N GLU A 326 -8.88 39.89 -11.02
CA GLU A 326 -10.23 39.51 -11.48
C GLU A 326 -10.39 39.01 -12.92
N SER A 327 -10.33 37.67 -13.10
CA SER A 327 -11.26 36.93 -13.97
C SER A 327 -11.00 35.41 -13.92
N LEU A 328 -11.40 34.77 -12.82
CA LEU A 328 -11.65 33.31 -12.76
C LEU A 328 -13.14 32.99 -12.56
N HIS A 329 -14.00 34.01 -12.46
CA HIS A 329 -15.43 33.83 -12.17
C HIS A 329 -16.35 33.75 -13.40
N GLY A 330 -15.87 34.11 -14.61
CA GLY A 330 -16.69 34.07 -15.82
C GLY A 330 -16.95 32.65 -16.35
N GLU A 331 -15.94 31.80 -16.36
CA GLU A 331 -16.03 30.47 -17.00
C GLU A 331 -16.75 29.42 -16.14
N MET A 332 -16.69 29.54 -14.81
CA MET A 332 -17.38 28.63 -13.89
C MET A 332 -18.90 28.81 -13.89
N SER A 333 -19.39 30.00 -14.23
CA SER A 333 -20.84 30.29 -14.21
C SER A 333 -21.59 29.68 -15.40
N GLN A 334 -20.93 29.45 -16.54
CA GLN A 334 -21.51 28.74 -17.69
C GLN A 334 -21.50 27.22 -17.51
N PHE A 335 -20.57 26.68 -16.72
CA PHE A 335 -20.55 25.26 -16.37
C PHE A 335 -21.68 24.86 -15.42
N ILE A 336 -22.07 25.76 -14.49
CA ILE A 336 -23.15 25.52 -13.53
C ILE A 336 -24.53 25.53 -14.21
N GLN A 337 -24.76 26.40 -15.19
CA GLN A 337 -26.05 26.45 -15.91
C GLN A 337 -26.36 25.20 -16.76
N ASN A 338 -25.35 24.40 -17.12
CA ASN A 338 -25.55 23.17 -17.88
C ASN A 338 -25.88 21.94 -17.00
N PHE A 339 -25.75 22.03 -15.67
CA PHE A 339 -26.10 20.95 -14.74
C PHE A 339 -27.56 21.00 -14.26
N ASP A 340 -28.23 22.15 -14.35
CA ASP A 340 -29.60 22.33 -13.84
C ASP A 340 -30.71 21.82 -14.81
N ASN A 341 -30.35 21.21 -15.95
CA ASN A 341 -31.31 20.77 -16.97
C ASN A 341 -31.36 19.25 -17.23
N MET A 342 -30.87 18.41 -16.32
CA MET A 342 -31.18 16.97 -16.34
C MET A 342 -32.37 16.68 -15.42
N ASN A 343 -33.51 16.36 -16.02
CA ASN A 343 -34.79 16.12 -15.35
C ASN A 343 -34.69 14.97 -14.31
N ALA A 344 -35.31 15.20 -13.15
CA ALA A 344 -35.31 14.32 -11.98
C ALA A 344 -35.98 12.94 -12.18
N GLU A 345 -36.56 12.65 -13.35
CA GLU A 345 -37.14 11.32 -13.67
C GLU A 345 -36.10 10.33 -14.26
N GLU A 346 -34.96 10.80 -14.78
CA GLU A 346 -33.86 9.90 -15.21
C GLU A 346 -32.90 9.54 -14.06
N MET A 347 -32.91 10.29 -12.96
CA MET A 347 -32.11 9.99 -11.76
C MET A 347 -32.68 8.86 -10.91
N GLU A 348 -33.99 8.61 -10.96
CA GLU A 348 -34.61 7.53 -10.19
C GLU A 348 -34.30 6.12 -10.75
N THR A 349 -33.93 6.01 -12.04
CA THR A 349 -33.59 4.72 -12.66
C THR A 349 -32.12 4.30 -12.53
N MET A 350 -31.22 5.17 -12.05
CA MET A 350 -29.83 4.82 -11.73
C MET A 350 -29.59 4.48 -10.26
N SER A 351 -30.59 4.64 -9.39
CA SER A 351 -30.45 4.48 -7.93
C SER A 351 -30.69 3.04 -7.41
N SER A 352 -30.82 2.03 -8.28
CA SER A 352 -31.11 0.64 -7.88
C SER A 352 -30.27 -0.46 -8.52
N LYS A 353 -29.15 -0.13 -9.20
CA LYS A 353 -28.15 -1.15 -9.57
C LYS A 353 -27.18 -1.37 -8.41
N ASN A 354 -27.41 -2.43 -7.64
CA ASN A 354 -26.43 -3.00 -6.71
C ASN A 354 -25.05 -3.06 -7.40
N ASN A 355 -24.02 -2.47 -6.79
CA ASN A 355 -22.70 -2.30 -7.38
C ASN A 355 -21.86 -3.60 -7.27
N PHE A 356 -22.39 -4.70 -7.81
CA PHE A 356 -21.83 -6.05 -7.69
C PHE A 356 -20.44 -6.17 -8.31
N ASP A 357 -20.12 -5.41 -9.36
CA ASP A 357 -18.77 -5.34 -9.94
C ASP A 357 -17.71 -4.96 -8.89
N ILE A 358 -17.98 -3.95 -8.06
CA ILE A 358 -17.07 -3.53 -6.98
C ILE A 358 -16.94 -4.64 -5.94
N ILE A 359 -18.05 -5.24 -5.54
CA ILE A 359 -18.07 -6.32 -4.55
C ILE A 359 -17.25 -7.52 -5.02
N VAL A 360 -17.40 -7.91 -6.29
CA VAL A 360 -16.62 -9.00 -6.89
C VAL A 360 -15.13 -8.68 -6.86
N ASN A 361 -14.73 -7.47 -7.27
CA ASN A 361 -13.33 -7.04 -7.22
C ASN A 361 -12.78 -7.00 -5.78
N GLU A 362 -13.56 -6.51 -4.80
CA GLU A 362 -13.18 -6.53 -3.38
C GLU A 362 -12.98 -7.96 -2.87
N ILE A 363 -13.82 -8.92 -3.28
CA ILE A 363 -13.67 -10.33 -2.94
C ILE A 363 -12.43 -10.95 -3.60
N ILE A 364 -12.10 -10.58 -4.84
CA ILE A 364 -10.87 -11.05 -5.49
C ILE A 364 -9.62 -10.55 -4.77
N ILE A 365 -9.58 -9.29 -4.30
CA ILE A 365 -8.46 -8.73 -3.53
C ILE A 365 -8.21 -9.53 -2.22
N ILE A 366 -9.26 -10.12 -1.63
CA ILE A 366 -9.11 -11.00 -0.46
C ILE A 366 -8.25 -12.23 -0.79
N PHE A 367 -8.19 -12.67 -2.05
CA PHE A 367 -7.42 -13.83 -2.46
C PHE A 367 -5.90 -13.59 -2.38
N ASP A 368 -5.43 -12.34 -2.54
CA ASP A 368 -4.01 -12.00 -2.62
C ASP A 368 -3.18 -12.43 -1.41
N ASN A 369 -3.81 -12.62 -0.25
CA ASN A 369 -3.11 -12.91 1.01
C ASN A 369 -3.57 -14.19 1.70
N ILE A 370 -4.34 -15.03 0.99
CA ILE A 370 -5.06 -16.14 1.63
C ILE A 370 -4.89 -17.43 0.83
N GLU A 371 -4.42 -18.49 1.51
CA GLU A 371 -4.34 -19.82 0.92
C GLU A 371 -5.72 -20.27 0.40
N MET A 372 -5.75 -20.96 -0.74
CA MET A 372 -6.97 -21.33 -1.45
C MET A 372 -8.04 -21.97 -0.55
N LYS A 373 -7.65 -22.83 0.39
CA LYS A 373 -8.55 -23.50 1.36
C LYS A 373 -9.30 -22.54 2.29
N MET A 374 -8.73 -21.36 2.56
CA MET A 374 -9.31 -20.35 3.45
C MET A 374 -10.27 -19.39 2.74
N ARG A 375 -10.32 -19.43 1.40
CA ARG A 375 -11.15 -18.50 0.58
C ARG A 375 -12.63 -18.58 0.94
N LYS A 376 -13.20 -19.79 1.09
CA LYS A 376 -14.62 -19.97 1.46
C LYS A 376 -14.98 -19.20 2.73
N ARG A 377 -14.24 -19.43 3.82
CA ARG A 377 -14.49 -18.77 5.12
C ARG A 377 -14.38 -17.25 5.00
N LYS A 378 -13.41 -16.76 4.24
CA LYS A 378 -13.19 -15.31 4.08
C LYS A 378 -14.27 -14.65 3.22
N ILE A 379 -14.78 -15.32 2.19
CA ILE A 379 -15.93 -14.85 1.42
C ILE A 379 -17.19 -14.80 2.30
N LEU A 380 -17.45 -15.85 3.09
CA LEU A 380 -18.58 -15.88 4.01
C LEU A 380 -18.50 -14.76 5.06
N ASN A 381 -17.32 -14.57 5.68
CA ASN A 381 -17.11 -13.48 6.63
C ASN A 381 -17.28 -12.12 5.95
N TYR A 382 -16.73 -11.95 4.75
CA TYR A 382 -16.88 -10.72 3.98
C TYR A 382 -18.35 -10.39 3.71
N ALA A 383 -19.13 -11.37 3.26
CA ALA A 383 -20.55 -11.20 3.01
C ALA A 383 -21.31 -10.85 4.29
N ASN A 384 -21.03 -11.55 5.39
CA ASN A 384 -21.64 -11.27 6.69
C ASN A 384 -21.31 -9.86 7.20
N ASP A 385 -20.03 -9.45 7.12
CA ASP A 385 -19.55 -8.14 7.59
C ASP A 385 -20.17 -6.97 6.80
N HIS A 386 -20.55 -7.20 5.54
CA HIS A 386 -21.11 -6.20 4.63
C HIS A 386 -22.60 -6.37 4.37
N ASN A 387 -23.29 -7.28 5.08
CA ASN A 387 -24.69 -7.66 4.86
C ASN A 387 -25.01 -7.99 3.40
N ILE A 388 -24.08 -8.66 2.70
CA ILE A 388 -24.26 -9.04 1.30
C ILE A 388 -24.97 -10.39 1.22
N ILE A 389 -26.02 -10.44 0.41
CA ILE A 389 -26.72 -11.69 0.08
C ILE A 389 -25.91 -12.39 -1.02
N LEU A 390 -25.16 -13.44 -0.66
CA LEU A 390 -24.30 -14.17 -1.61
C LEU A 390 -25.08 -14.76 -2.79
N GLN A 391 -26.36 -15.10 -2.61
CA GLN A 391 -27.21 -15.58 -3.70
C GLN A 391 -27.38 -14.51 -4.79
N GLU A 392 -27.52 -13.22 -4.42
CA GLU A 392 -27.64 -12.14 -5.40
C GLU A 392 -26.34 -11.94 -6.18
N ILE A 393 -25.18 -12.09 -5.51
CA ILE A 393 -23.87 -12.10 -6.20
C ILE A 393 -23.82 -13.29 -7.15
N TYR A 394 -24.19 -14.49 -6.71
CA TYR A 394 -24.14 -15.68 -7.54
C TYR A 394 -25.00 -15.53 -8.81
N ASP A 395 -26.23 -15.04 -8.66
CA ASP A 395 -27.14 -14.78 -9.78
C ASP A 395 -26.57 -13.70 -10.72
N TRP A 396 -25.90 -12.69 -10.18
CA TRP A 396 -25.21 -11.68 -10.97
C TRP A 396 -24.01 -12.26 -11.72
N LEU A 397 -23.18 -13.11 -11.08
CA LEU A 397 -22.03 -13.76 -11.70
C LEU A 397 -22.42 -14.64 -12.89
N LEU A 398 -23.58 -15.32 -12.81
CA LEU A 398 -24.09 -16.13 -13.92
C LEU A 398 -24.34 -15.28 -15.18
N ASN A 399 -24.72 -14.01 -15.01
CA ASN A 399 -25.09 -13.11 -16.11
C ASN A 399 -23.93 -12.23 -16.62
N ASN A 400 -22.78 -12.19 -15.93
CA ASN A 400 -21.66 -11.27 -16.23
C ASN A 400 -20.33 -12.03 -16.45
N GLN A 401 -20.34 -13.04 -17.33
CA GLN A 401 -19.19 -13.90 -17.63
C GLN A 401 -18.20 -13.30 -18.66
N ASP A 402 -18.44 -12.08 -19.12
CA ASP A 402 -17.55 -11.28 -19.94
C ASP A 402 -16.38 -10.67 -19.12
N ASN A 403 -16.56 -10.52 -17.80
CA ASN A 403 -15.52 -10.07 -16.87
C ASN A 403 -14.72 -11.26 -16.30
N THR A 404 -13.38 -11.21 -16.43
CA THR A 404 -12.51 -12.30 -15.97
C THR A 404 -12.55 -12.55 -14.46
N ASN A 405 -12.76 -11.51 -13.64
CA ASN A 405 -12.90 -11.64 -12.18
C ASN A 405 -14.23 -12.28 -11.80
N SER A 406 -15.29 -12.00 -12.55
CA SER A 406 -16.59 -12.65 -12.39
C SER A 406 -16.50 -14.14 -12.73
N VAL A 407 -15.86 -14.50 -13.85
CA VAL A 407 -15.62 -15.91 -14.23
C VAL A 407 -14.81 -16.64 -13.16
N LEU A 408 -13.74 -16.02 -12.67
CA LEU A 408 -12.91 -16.56 -11.58
C LEU A 408 -13.73 -16.79 -10.30
N LEU A 409 -14.50 -15.79 -9.86
CA LEU A 409 -15.28 -15.87 -8.62
C LEU A 409 -16.39 -16.91 -8.73
N LEU A 410 -17.04 -17.02 -9.90
CA LEU A 410 -17.99 -18.08 -10.18
C LEU A 410 -17.34 -19.46 -10.08
N GLY A 411 -16.09 -19.60 -10.55
CA GLY A 411 -15.28 -20.80 -10.37
C GLY A 411 -15.03 -21.12 -8.89
N VAL A 412 -14.79 -20.11 -8.06
CA VAL A 412 -14.64 -20.26 -6.60
C VAL A 412 -15.93 -20.70 -5.93
N PHE A 413 -17.08 -20.18 -6.35
CA PHE A 413 -18.39 -20.58 -5.81
C PHE A 413 -18.67 -22.06 -6.11
N ASN A 414 -18.40 -22.52 -7.34
CA ASN A 414 -18.56 -23.92 -7.72
C ASN A 414 -17.55 -24.83 -7.01
N HIS A 415 -16.29 -24.41 -6.86
CA HIS A 415 -15.26 -25.21 -6.19
C HIS A 415 -15.61 -25.43 -4.71
N PHE A 416 -16.00 -24.38 -3.98
CA PHE A 416 -16.22 -24.46 -2.54
C PHE A 416 -17.67 -24.67 -2.12
N GLY A 417 -18.60 -24.72 -3.08
CA GLY A 417 -20.02 -24.80 -2.82
C GLY A 417 -20.51 -23.61 -2.00
N ILE A 418 -20.38 -22.41 -2.58
CA ILE A 418 -20.91 -21.16 -2.01
C ILE A 418 -22.21 -20.86 -2.78
N GLU A 419 -23.34 -20.88 -2.09
CA GLU A 419 -24.71 -20.82 -2.66
C GLU A 419 -25.11 -21.95 -3.64
N VAL A 420 -24.15 -22.76 -4.07
CA VAL A 420 -24.34 -23.91 -4.94
C VAL A 420 -23.76 -25.18 -4.35
N SER A 421 -24.17 -26.33 -4.88
CA SER A 421 -23.47 -27.59 -4.66
C SER A 421 -22.06 -27.52 -5.23
N VAL A 422 -21.11 -28.20 -4.59
CA VAL A 422 -19.75 -28.33 -5.13
C VAL A 422 -19.80 -28.99 -6.51
N ASP A 423 -19.22 -28.32 -7.50
CA ASP A 423 -19.06 -28.81 -8.86
C ASP A 423 -17.62 -28.55 -9.32
N GLU A 424 -16.76 -29.55 -9.11
CA GLU A 424 -15.34 -29.46 -9.43
C GLU A 424 -15.09 -29.36 -10.94
N GLN A 425 -15.91 -30.03 -11.75
CA GLN A 425 -15.81 -29.99 -13.20
C GLN A 425 -16.12 -28.58 -13.71
N LYS A 426 -17.21 -27.99 -13.22
CA LYS A 426 -17.58 -26.62 -13.60
C LYS A 426 -16.57 -25.60 -13.10
N ALA A 427 -16.05 -25.78 -11.89
CA ALA A 427 -14.98 -24.93 -11.36
C ALA A 427 -13.72 -24.98 -12.23
N PHE A 428 -13.30 -26.18 -12.64
CA PHE A 428 -12.15 -26.37 -13.53
C PHE A 428 -12.34 -25.63 -14.86
N GLU A 429 -13.49 -25.79 -15.51
CA GLU A 429 -13.80 -25.09 -16.77
C GLU A 429 -13.77 -23.56 -16.62
N LEU A 430 -14.28 -23.04 -15.50
CA LEU A 430 -14.28 -21.61 -15.21
C LEU A 430 -12.87 -21.08 -14.93
N TYR A 431 -12.04 -21.82 -14.19
CA TYR A 431 -10.63 -21.44 -13.99
C TYR A 431 -9.83 -21.51 -15.28
N GLN A 432 -10.10 -22.50 -16.14
CA GLN A 432 -9.50 -22.60 -17.47
C GLN A 432 -9.86 -21.37 -18.32
N ASN A 433 -11.15 -21.01 -18.37
CA ASN A 433 -11.61 -19.83 -19.08
C ASN A 433 -10.94 -18.55 -18.54
N ALA A 434 -10.93 -18.33 -17.22
CA ALA A 434 -10.24 -17.20 -16.61
C ALA A 434 -8.74 -17.17 -16.94
N ALA A 435 -8.06 -18.33 -16.93
CA ALA A 435 -6.65 -18.44 -17.29
C ALA A 435 -6.37 -18.12 -18.76
N ASP A 436 -7.25 -18.54 -19.67
CA ASP A 436 -7.16 -18.27 -21.11
C ASP A 436 -7.37 -16.78 -21.42
N LEU A 437 -8.21 -16.09 -20.64
CA LEU A 437 -8.38 -14.64 -20.66
C LEU A 437 -7.23 -13.87 -19.97
N GLY A 438 -6.18 -14.57 -19.51
CA GLY A 438 -4.99 -13.96 -18.91
C GLY A 438 -5.14 -13.59 -17.44
N ASN A 439 -6.21 -13.99 -16.76
CA ASN A 439 -6.39 -13.72 -15.33
C ASN A 439 -5.37 -14.52 -14.50
N ILE A 440 -4.53 -13.80 -13.75
CA ILE A 440 -3.43 -14.38 -12.97
C ILE A 440 -3.94 -15.36 -11.92
N PHE A 441 -5.01 -15.03 -11.20
CA PHE A 441 -5.59 -15.94 -10.21
C PHE A 441 -6.21 -17.16 -10.89
N GLY A 442 -6.82 -16.99 -12.07
CA GLY A 442 -7.29 -18.09 -12.92
C GLY A 442 -6.16 -19.07 -13.25
N ILE A 443 -5.01 -18.56 -13.70
CA ILE A 443 -3.81 -19.37 -13.99
C ILE A 443 -3.36 -20.14 -12.74
N THR A 444 -3.28 -19.48 -11.58
CA THR A 444 -2.86 -20.15 -10.33
C THR A 444 -3.88 -21.17 -9.83
N SER A 445 -5.19 -20.89 -9.92
CA SER A 445 -6.24 -21.81 -9.51
C SER A 445 -6.34 -23.02 -10.44
N LEU A 446 -6.15 -22.83 -11.74
CA LEU A 446 -6.03 -23.92 -12.70
C LEU A 446 -4.80 -24.80 -12.42
N GLY A 447 -3.65 -24.19 -12.09
CA GLY A 447 -2.46 -24.93 -11.68
C GLY A 447 -2.70 -25.79 -10.45
N TYR A 448 -3.42 -25.26 -9.46
CA TYR A 448 -3.86 -26.01 -8.28
C TYR A 448 -4.80 -27.16 -8.64
N CYS A 449 -5.75 -26.94 -9.55
CA CYS A 449 -6.66 -27.99 -10.01
C CYS A 449 -5.92 -29.17 -10.63
N TYR A 450 -4.93 -28.92 -11.50
CA TYR A 450 -4.13 -30.00 -12.08
C TYR A 450 -3.29 -30.75 -11.03
N ILE A 451 -2.72 -30.06 -10.05
CA ILE A 451 -1.93 -30.72 -8.99
C ILE A 451 -2.80 -31.56 -8.05
N LYS A 452 -4.03 -31.12 -7.77
CA LYS A 452 -4.94 -31.78 -6.83
C LYS A 452 -5.96 -32.70 -7.48
N GLY A 453 -6.08 -32.68 -8.81
CA GLY A 453 -7.07 -33.45 -9.55
C GLY A 453 -8.50 -32.93 -9.40
N ILE A 454 -8.69 -31.61 -9.31
CA ILE A 454 -10.00 -30.96 -9.10
C ILE A 454 -10.62 -30.69 -10.48
N GLY A 455 -11.67 -31.42 -10.83
CA GLY A 455 -12.34 -31.29 -12.13
C GLY A 455 -11.51 -31.74 -13.34
N ALA A 456 -10.34 -32.33 -13.10
CA ALA A 456 -9.48 -32.92 -14.12
C ALA A 456 -8.61 -34.02 -13.48
N SER A 457 -8.03 -34.90 -14.30
CA SER A 457 -7.01 -35.85 -13.83
C SER A 457 -5.77 -35.12 -13.29
N VAL A 458 -5.14 -35.66 -12.25
CA VAL A 458 -3.87 -35.14 -11.71
C VAL A 458 -2.82 -35.07 -12.83
N ASP A 459 -2.24 -33.88 -13.01
CA ASP A 459 -1.19 -33.59 -13.98
C ASP A 459 -0.23 -32.55 -13.38
N GLU A 460 0.70 -33.02 -12.55
CA GLU A 460 1.64 -32.14 -11.85
C GLU A 460 2.52 -31.34 -12.81
N GLN A 461 2.84 -31.89 -13.99
CA GLN A 461 3.65 -31.21 -15.00
C GLN A 461 2.92 -29.98 -15.54
N LYS A 462 1.62 -30.10 -15.87
CA LYS A 462 0.82 -28.93 -16.28
C LYS A 462 0.68 -27.92 -15.14
N GLY A 463 0.44 -28.40 -13.92
CA GLY A 463 0.40 -27.53 -12.75
C GLY A 463 1.68 -26.72 -12.55
N PHE A 464 2.83 -27.38 -12.68
CA PHE A 464 4.15 -26.75 -12.63
C PHE A 464 4.33 -25.68 -13.72
N GLU A 465 3.99 -25.99 -14.97
CA GLU A 465 4.10 -25.01 -16.07
C GLU A 465 3.16 -23.81 -15.90
N LEU A 466 1.97 -24.01 -15.32
CA LEU A 466 1.05 -22.91 -14.99
C LEU A 466 1.58 -22.03 -13.87
N TYR A 467 2.16 -22.60 -12.80
CA TYR A 467 2.80 -21.80 -11.75
C TYR A 467 4.05 -21.08 -12.25
N LYS A 468 4.81 -21.71 -13.16
CA LYS A 468 5.92 -21.05 -13.85
C LYS A 468 5.44 -19.90 -14.72
N LYS A 469 4.35 -20.07 -15.48
CA LYS A 469 3.70 -18.99 -16.24
C LYS A 469 3.27 -17.85 -15.31
N ALA A 470 2.59 -18.14 -14.21
CA ALA A 470 2.17 -17.14 -13.23
C ALA A 470 3.37 -16.43 -12.57
N SER A 471 4.43 -17.17 -12.24
CA SER A 471 5.67 -16.61 -11.68
C SER A 471 6.39 -15.66 -12.66
N ASN A 472 6.33 -15.93 -13.96
CA ASN A 472 6.89 -15.06 -14.99
C ASN A 472 6.08 -13.77 -15.17
N LEU A 473 4.80 -13.78 -14.80
CA LEU A 473 3.93 -12.61 -14.71
C LEU A 473 4.05 -11.88 -13.36
N GLU A 474 5.09 -12.20 -12.58
CA GLU A 474 5.37 -11.63 -11.26
C GLU A 474 4.24 -11.81 -10.22
N SER A 475 3.36 -12.79 -10.45
CA SER A 475 2.35 -13.17 -9.47
C SER A 475 3.01 -13.70 -8.21
N VAL A 476 2.71 -13.08 -7.07
CA VAL A 476 3.25 -13.51 -5.78
C VAL A 476 2.84 -14.95 -5.41
N HIS A 477 1.60 -15.34 -5.75
CA HIS A 477 1.14 -16.72 -5.61
C HIS A 477 1.82 -17.67 -6.58
N GLY A 478 2.05 -17.22 -7.83
CA GLY A 478 2.80 -18.00 -8.83
C GLY A 478 4.23 -18.28 -8.38
N ILE A 479 4.94 -17.24 -7.89
CA ILE A 479 6.30 -17.34 -7.35
C ILE A 479 6.33 -18.30 -6.16
N TYR A 480 5.43 -18.11 -5.18
CA TYR A 480 5.34 -18.96 -4.00
C TYR A 480 5.05 -20.43 -4.34
N ASN A 481 4.07 -20.67 -5.21
CA ASN A 481 3.69 -22.03 -5.61
C ASN A 481 4.75 -22.70 -6.46
N LEU A 482 5.46 -21.96 -7.32
CA LEU A 482 6.63 -22.48 -8.04
C LEU A 482 7.75 -22.85 -7.06
N GLY A 483 7.95 -22.05 -5.99
CA GLY A 483 8.87 -22.37 -4.90
C GLY A 483 8.50 -23.70 -4.23
N ASN A 484 7.22 -23.91 -3.93
CA ASN A 484 6.72 -25.19 -3.41
C ASN A 484 6.91 -26.36 -4.39
N CYS A 485 6.74 -26.13 -5.70
CA CYS A 485 7.03 -27.16 -6.70
C CYS A 485 8.48 -27.61 -6.66
N TYR A 486 9.44 -26.69 -6.57
CA TYR A 486 10.86 -27.06 -6.43
C TYR A 486 11.19 -27.64 -5.06
N PHE A 487 10.52 -27.19 -3.99
CA PHE A 487 10.74 -27.71 -2.65
C PHE A 487 10.30 -29.18 -2.52
N TYR A 488 9.10 -29.51 -3.02
CA TYR A 488 8.52 -30.85 -2.92
C TYR A 488 8.77 -31.76 -4.15
N GLY A 489 9.27 -31.20 -5.25
CA GLY A 489 9.42 -31.93 -6.52
C GLY A 489 8.08 -32.18 -7.24
N ILE A 490 7.15 -31.23 -7.18
CA ILE A 490 5.83 -31.34 -7.83
C ILE A 490 5.95 -30.91 -9.30
N GLY A 491 5.77 -31.86 -10.23
CA GLY A 491 5.91 -31.60 -11.67
C GLY A 491 7.34 -31.23 -12.11
N THR A 492 8.32 -31.43 -11.23
CA THR A 492 9.74 -31.17 -11.48
C THR A 492 10.60 -31.95 -10.47
N SER A 493 11.93 -31.95 -10.62
CA SER A 493 12.82 -32.51 -9.61
C SER A 493 12.98 -31.55 -8.42
N VAL A 494 13.14 -32.09 -7.21
CA VAL A 494 13.48 -31.30 -6.02
C VAL A 494 14.72 -30.42 -6.29
N ASN A 495 14.61 -29.14 -5.98
CA ASN A 495 15.69 -28.17 -6.09
C ASN A 495 15.59 -27.13 -4.97
N GLU A 496 16.27 -27.40 -3.87
CA GLU A 496 16.24 -26.57 -2.66
C GLU A 496 16.76 -25.15 -2.91
N GLN A 497 17.76 -24.99 -3.76
CA GLN A 497 18.33 -23.68 -4.11
C GLN A 497 17.30 -22.79 -4.81
N LYS A 498 16.60 -23.33 -5.82
CA LYS A 498 15.54 -22.60 -6.53
C LYS A 498 14.34 -22.33 -5.62
N ALA A 499 13.98 -23.28 -4.77
CA ALA A 499 12.92 -23.07 -3.78
C ALA A 499 13.26 -21.91 -2.84
N PHE A 500 14.50 -21.89 -2.31
CA PHE A 500 15.01 -20.81 -1.47
C PHE A 500 14.95 -19.45 -2.19
N GLU A 501 15.44 -19.36 -3.43
CA GLU A 501 15.41 -18.13 -4.23
C GLU A 501 13.98 -17.62 -4.47
N LEU A 502 13.03 -18.52 -4.75
CA LEU A 502 11.63 -18.16 -4.98
C LEU A 502 10.91 -17.76 -3.69
N PHE A 503 11.16 -18.45 -2.56
CA PHE A 503 10.64 -18.03 -1.27
C PHE A 503 11.23 -16.70 -0.83
N HIS A 504 12.51 -16.44 -1.12
CA HIS A 504 13.12 -15.15 -0.91
C HIS A 504 12.48 -14.05 -1.78
N LYS A 505 12.21 -14.34 -3.05
CA LYS A 505 11.51 -13.41 -3.94
C LYS A 505 10.09 -13.11 -3.44
N ALA A 506 9.34 -14.14 -3.02
CA ALA A 506 8.01 -13.96 -2.44
C ALA A 506 8.05 -13.16 -1.11
N ALA A 507 9.07 -13.37 -0.28
CA ALA A 507 9.28 -12.64 0.96
C ALA A 507 9.58 -11.15 0.73
N ASN A 508 10.36 -10.82 -0.31
CA ASN A 508 10.63 -9.43 -0.70
C ASN A 508 9.37 -8.69 -1.19
N LEU A 509 8.37 -9.42 -1.67
CA LEU A 509 7.04 -8.91 -2.02
C LEU A 509 6.08 -8.88 -0.81
N GLU A 510 6.61 -9.01 0.41
CA GLU A 510 5.86 -9.00 1.68
C GLU A 510 4.79 -10.11 1.82
N TYR A 511 4.89 -11.19 1.02
CA TYR A 511 3.93 -12.28 1.09
C TYR A 511 4.18 -13.17 2.30
N SER A 512 3.24 -13.18 3.24
CA SER A 512 3.42 -13.80 4.55
C SER A 512 3.75 -15.31 4.51
N PHE A 513 3.19 -16.06 3.55
CA PHE A 513 3.54 -17.48 3.35
C PHE A 513 4.94 -17.65 2.73
N GLY A 514 5.36 -16.73 1.87
CA GLY A 514 6.72 -16.69 1.34
C GLY A 514 7.74 -16.40 2.44
N ILE A 515 7.45 -15.42 3.30
CA ILE A 515 8.27 -15.11 4.49
C ILE A 515 8.35 -16.32 5.43
N ASN A 516 7.23 -16.99 5.72
CA ASN A 516 7.19 -18.22 6.53
C ASN A 516 8.08 -19.33 5.94
N ASN A 517 8.01 -19.56 4.63
CA ASN A 517 8.82 -20.61 3.99
C ASN A 517 10.30 -20.22 3.91
N LEU A 518 10.61 -18.94 3.74
CA LEU A 518 11.99 -18.46 3.85
C LEU A 518 12.54 -18.65 5.27
N ALA A 519 11.72 -18.39 6.30
CA ALA A 519 12.09 -18.67 7.68
C ALA A 519 12.36 -20.17 7.89
N TYR A 520 11.52 -21.04 7.32
CA TYR A 520 11.73 -22.49 7.34
C TYR A 520 13.05 -22.88 6.65
N CYS A 521 13.38 -22.27 5.52
CA CYS A 521 14.66 -22.50 4.85
C CYS A 521 15.85 -22.15 5.73
N TYR A 522 15.84 -20.99 6.40
CA TYR A 522 16.91 -20.64 7.34
C TYR A 522 16.94 -21.54 8.58
N ARG A 523 15.78 -21.97 9.09
CA ARG A 523 15.73 -22.86 10.26
C ARG A 523 16.36 -24.22 9.96
N ASN A 524 16.11 -24.77 8.77
CA ASN A 524 16.49 -26.14 8.42
C ASN A 524 17.68 -26.24 7.44
N GLY A 525 18.19 -25.12 6.94
CA GLY A 525 19.28 -25.09 5.95
C GLY A 525 18.85 -25.56 4.55
N VAL A 526 17.61 -25.27 4.13
CA VAL A 526 17.11 -25.65 2.81
C VAL A 526 17.53 -24.60 1.78
N GLY A 527 18.42 -24.95 0.85
CA GLY A 527 18.97 -24.03 -0.15
C GLY A 527 19.81 -22.89 0.45
N THR A 528 20.17 -23.00 1.73
CA THR A 528 20.97 -22.03 2.48
C THR A 528 21.61 -22.71 3.69
N VAL A 529 22.39 -21.97 4.48
CA VAL A 529 22.93 -22.47 5.75
C VAL A 529 21.96 -22.21 6.91
N VAL A 530 21.96 -23.10 7.90
CA VAL A 530 21.13 -22.96 9.10
C VAL A 530 21.42 -21.62 9.79
N ASN A 531 20.38 -20.86 10.08
CA ASN A 531 20.41 -19.60 10.81
C ASN A 531 19.10 -19.41 11.59
N GLU A 532 19.08 -19.92 12.82
CA GLU A 532 17.90 -19.88 13.69
C GLU A 532 17.49 -18.46 14.08
N GLN A 533 18.44 -17.54 14.27
CA GLN A 533 18.15 -16.13 14.59
C GLN A 533 17.41 -15.45 13.44
N LYS A 534 17.86 -15.67 12.21
CA LYS A 534 17.20 -15.12 11.01
C LYS A 534 15.85 -15.77 10.77
N ALA A 535 15.72 -17.08 11.03
CA ALA A 535 14.44 -17.77 11.00
C ALA A 535 13.45 -17.16 12.01
N PHE A 536 13.90 -16.88 13.24
CA PHE A 536 13.09 -16.23 14.27
C PHE A 536 12.58 -14.86 13.80
N GLU A 537 13.46 -14.00 13.29
CA GLU A 537 13.06 -12.68 12.77
C GLU A 537 12.01 -12.78 11.65
N LEU A 538 12.17 -13.74 10.73
CA LEU A 538 11.24 -13.94 9.63
C LEU A 538 9.92 -14.55 10.07
N TYR A 539 9.92 -15.55 10.96
CA TYR A 539 8.68 -16.07 11.55
C TYR A 539 7.94 -15.00 12.34
N GLN A 540 8.66 -14.17 13.11
CA GLN A 540 8.08 -13.04 13.82
C GLN A 540 7.42 -12.04 12.86
N ASN A 541 8.08 -11.73 11.74
CA ASN A 541 7.51 -10.87 10.70
C ASN A 541 6.23 -11.47 10.08
N ALA A 542 6.29 -12.71 9.59
CA ALA A 542 5.13 -13.39 9.01
C ALA A 542 3.98 -13.56 10.03
N ALA A 543 4.28 -13.81 11.30
CA ALA A 543 3.29 -13.92 12.37
C ALA A 543 2.58 -12.58 12.64
N ASN A 544 3.31 -11.47 12.61
CA ASN A 544 2.77 -10.11 12.73
C ASN A 544 1.89 -9.73 11.53
N LEU A 545 2.17 -10.26 10.35
CA LEU A 545 1.31 -10.16 9.15
C LEU A 545 0.10 -11.11 9.20
N GLY A 546 -0.11 -11.83 10.31
CA GLY A 546 -1.26 -12.69 10.54
C GLY A 546 -1.13 -14.11 9.98
N ASN A 547 0.04 -14.54 9.51
CA ASN A 547 0.23 -15.89 8.99
C ASN A 547 0.13 -16.94 10.11
N TYR A 548 -0.90 -17.78 10.06
CA TYR A 548 -1.17 -18.76 11.12
C TYR A 548 -0.08 -19.83 11.25
N MET A 549 0.57 -20.24 10.15
CA MET A 549 1.68 -21.19 10.21
C MET A 549 2.88 -20.55 10.90
N ALA A 550 3.20 -19.30 10.56
CA ALA A 550 4.29 -18.56 11.19
C ALA A 550 4.02 -18.29 12.67
N GLN A 551 2.78 -17.99 13.06
CA GLN A 551 2.39 -17.87 14.47
C GLN A 551 2.63 -19.18 15.23
N CYS A 552 2.24 -20.33 14.66
CA CYS A 552 2.53 -21.64 15.26
C CYS A 552 4.05 -21.91 15.33
N ASN A 553 4.78 -21.63 14.25
CA ASN A 553 6.23 -21.82 14.20
C ASN A 553 6.97 -20.93 15.21
N LEU A 554 6.53 -19.70 15.38
CA LEU A 554 7.07 -18.77 16.36
C LEU A 554 6.75 -19.23 17.80
N GLY A 555 5.53 -19.74 18.03
CA GLY A 555 5.17 -20.39 19.30
C GLY A 555 6.14 -21.52 19.64
N ASN A 556 6.44 -22.39 18.66
CA ASN A 556 7.42 -23.46 18.80
C ASN A 556 8.83 -22.93 19.11
N MET A 557 9.27 -21.84 18.46
CA MET A 557 10.59 -21.26 18.75
C MET A 557 10.69 -20.75 20.18
N TYR A 558 9.64 -20.13 20.70
CA TYR A 558 9.58 -19.71 22.10
C TYR A 558 9.45 -20.88 23.09
N GLU A 559 8.71 -21.94 22.75
CA GLU A 559 8.55 -23.12 23.62
C GLU A 559 9.87 -23.88 23.83
N TYR A 560 10.61 -24.07 22.75
CA TYR A 560 11.85 -24.86 22.74
C TYR A 560 13.12 -24.01 22.86
N GLY A 561 13.02 -22.68 22.76
CA GLY A 561 14.17 -21.77 22.80
C GLY A 561 15.09 -21.91 21.58
N VAL A 562 14.52 -22.07 20.39
CA VAL A 562 15.26 -22.19 19.12
C VAL A 562 15.46 -20.79 18.54
N GLY A 563 16.71 -20.35 18.36
CA GLY A 563 17.01 -18.99 17.86
C GLY A 563 16.57 -17.83 18.77
N ILE A 564 16.03 -18.10 19.96
CA ILE A 564 15.59 -17.13 20.96
C ILE A 564 15.59 -17.79 22.34
N ASN A 565 15.58 -17.00 23.41
CA ASN A 565 15.38 -17.54 24.76
C ASN A 565 13.99 -18.16 24.89
N LYS A 566 13.92 -19.30 25.57
CA LYS A 566 12.66 -19.97 25.88
C LYS A 566 11.73 -19.04 26.68
N ASP A 567 10.49 -18.89 26.22
CA ASP A 567 9.42 -18.13 26.88
C ASP A 567 8.07 -18.82 26.64
N VAL A 568 7.61 -19.56 27.65
CA VAL A 568 6.35 -20.34 27.57
C VAL A 568 5.14 -19.41 27.40
N ASN A 569 5.15 -18.21 27.98
CA ASN A 569 4.01 -17.29 27.85
C ASN A 569 3.90 -16.74 26.43
N GLN A 570 5.04 -16.43 25.80
CA GLN A 570 5.05 -16.07 24.38
C GLN A 570 4.62 -17.25 23.49
N ALA A 571 5.03 -18.48 23.84
CA ALA A 571 4.57 -19.66 23.11
C ALA A 571 3.05 -19.80 23.14
N ILE A 572 2.43 -19.73 24.33
CA ILE A 572 0.96 -19.74 24.51
C ILE A 572 0.32 -18.65 23.66
N TYR A 573 0.79 -17.40 23.78
CA TYR A 573 0.23 -16.26 23.05
C TYR A 573 0.18 -16.50 21.54
N TRP A 574 1.29 -17.00 20.96
CA TRP A 574 1.36 -17.23 19.52
C TRP A 574 0.58 -18.47 19.07
N TYR A 575 0.53 -19.52 19.89
CA TYR A 575 -0.32 -20.68 19.62
C TYR A 575 -1.81 -20.32 19.67
N GLU A 576 -2.25 -19.52 20.65
CA GLU A 576 -3.62 -19.01 20.74
C GLU A 576 -4.00 -18.23 19.46
N LYS A 577 -3.14 -17.31 19.01
CA LYS A 577 -3.36 -16.54 17.78
C LYS A 577 -3.52 -17.42 16.54
N SER A 578 -2.73 -18.47 16.42
CA SER A 578 -2.82 -19.43 15.32
C SER A 578 -4.06 -20.33 15.44
N ALA A 579 -4.38 -20.78 16.65
CA ALA A 579 -5.54 -21.61 16.97
C ALA A 579 -6.88 -20.88 16.74
N GLU A 580 -6.97 -19.59 17.07
CA GLU A 580 -8.10 -18.69 16.75
C GLU A 580 -8.40 -18.68 15.24
N GLN A 581 -7.37 -18.86 14.40
CA GLN A 581 -7.52 -18.94 12.95
C GLN A 581 -7.87 -20.35 12.46
N GLY A 582 -7.99 -21.33 13.36
CA GLY A 582 -8.37 -22.71 13.06
C GLY A 582 -7.21 -23.62 12.66
N TYR A 583 -5.96 -23.29 13.01
CA TYR A 583 -4.82 -24.14 12.70
C TYR A 583 -4.68 -25.27 13.74
N GLN A 584 -4.87 -26.52 13.29
CA GLN A 584 -4.95 -27.68 14.17
C GLN A 584 -3.64 -27.92 14.96
N GLU A 585 -2.48 -27.81 14.32
CA GLU A 585 -1.20 -28.04 15.01
C GLU A 585 -0.97 -27.04 16.16
N ALA A 586 -1.47 -25.81 16.02
CA ALA A 586 -1.42 -24.83 17.10
C ALA A 586 -2.41 -25.16 18.23
N GLN A 587 -3.60 -25.68 17.92
CA GLN A 587 -4.57 -26.15 18.92
C GLN A 587 -4.02 -27.33 19.72
N ASP A 588 -3.35 -28.27 19.04
CA ASP A 588 -2.73 -29.44 19.66
C ASP A 588 -1.55 -29.01 20.53
N SER A 589 -0.69 -28.11 20.02
CA SER A 589 0.46 -27.57 20.78
C SER A 589 0.00 -26.79 22.01
N LEU A 590 -1.00 -25.92 21.87
CA LEU A 590 -1.61 -25.19 22.98
C LEU A 590 -2.19 -26.13 24.04
N SER A 591 -2.90 -27.18 23.60
CA SER A 591 -3.48 -28.18 24.50
C SER A 591 -2.41 -28.93 25.27
N ASN A 592 -1.30 -29.28 24.63
CA ASN A 592 -0.18 -29.97 25.29
C ASN A 592 0.60 -29.07 26.25
N LEU A 593 0.56 -27.75 26.05
CA LEU A 593 1.32 -26.79 26.85
C LEU A 593 0.56 -26.35 28.11
N ILE A 594 -0.78 -26.40 28.06
CA ILE A 594 -1.69 -25.97 29.14
C ILE A 594 -2.15 -27.14 30.01
N ASN A 595 -2.12 -28.38 29.49
CA ASN A 595 -2.39 -29.61 30.26
C ASN A 595 -1.08 -30.21 30.79
#